data_AF-A0A7C7Y3T2-F1
#
_entry.id   AF-A0A7C7Y3T2-F1
#
_cell.length_a   1.000
_cell.length_b   1.000
_cell.length_c   1.000
_cell.angle_alpha   90.00
_cell.angle_beta   90.00
_cell.angle_gamma   90.00
#
_symmetry.space_group_name_H-M   'P 1'
#
loop_
_entity.id
_entity.type
_entity.pdbx_description
1 polymer ?
#
loop_
_entity_poly.entity_id
_entity_poly.type
_entity_poly.pdbx_seq_one_letter_code
_entity_poly.pdbx_strand_id
1 'polypeptide(L)'
;MRAKFGLTVLAALAVLSLAITQDTAAQANPAHNHIGHVADGFRGTPDGVGLLDAAIAEAGVAAQHAGFAARDPSNLDGMKRHMGHVLHALNPEEVESGPGAGYGVVAGAGGVARHIDLAASSDGASDAVKTHANHVSTAAQNTVERATQMIELAKSIQDATSASDAAGMVSQLAELGAQLTAGAGSGWQEGGLDAAQTHLGLIKRAEGLGN
;
A
#
# COMPACT_ATOMS: atom_id res chain seq x y z
N MET A 1 -90.62 -2.28 -35.74
CA MET A 1 -89.30 -2.63 -36.32
C MET A 1 -88.23 -1.85 -35.58
N ARG A 2 -87.22 -2.54 -35.00
CA ARG A 2 -85.81 -2.15 -34.72
C ARG A 2 -85.56 -0.84 -33.92
N ALA A 3 -84.65 -0.70 -32.96
CA ALA A 3 -83.64 -1.52 -32.27
C ALA A 3 -83.21 -0.70 -31.02
N LYS A 4 -83.14 -1.31 -29.83
CA LYS A 4 -81.93 -1.70 -29.04
C LYS A 4 -80.82 -0.65 -28.80
N PHE A 5 -80.45 -0.56 -27.52
CA PHE A 5 -79.11 -0.61 -26.90
C PHE A 5 -78.77 0.57 -25.98
N GLY A 6 -78.56 0.24 -24.69
CA GLY A 6 -78.01 1.13 -23.69
C GLY A 6 -76.49 1.09 -23.63
N LEU A 7 -75.90 1.96 -22.81
CA LEU A 7 -74.57 1.76 -22.26
C LEU A 7 -74.40 2.65 -21.01
N THR A 8 -74.47 2.05 -19.83
CA THR A 8 -73.99 2.63 -18.57
C THR A 8 -72.48 2.45 -18.53
N VAL A 9 -71.73 3.55 -18.50
CA VAL A 9 -70.27 3.51 -18.37
C VAL A 9 -69.90 3.58 -16.89
N LEU A 10 -69.43 2.46 -16.34
CA LEU A 10 -68.71 2.44 -15.06
C LEU A 10 -67.31 3.02 -15.28
N ALA A 11 -66.99 4.10 -14.57
CA ALA A 11 -65.63 4.61 -14.47
C ALA A 11 -64.85 3.81 -13.42
N ALA A 12 -63.88 3.00 -13.85
CA ALA A 12 -62.93 2.35 -12.95
C ALA A 12 -61.76 3.29 -12.67
N LEU A 13 -61.61 3.74 -11.42
CA LEU A 13 -60.40 4.41 -10.94
C LEU A 13 -59.29 3.37 -10.78
N ALA A 14 -58.28 3.43 -11.66
CA ALA A 14 -57.03 2.71 -11.47
C ALA A 14 -56.11 3.54 -10.57
N VAL A 15 -55.92 3.11 -9.32
CA VAL A 15 -54.87 3.65 -8.44
C VAL A 15 -53.56 3.00 -8.87
N LEU A 16 -52.74 3.75 -9.59
CA LEU A 16 -51.41 3.32 -10.00
C LEU A 16 -50.44 3.56 -8.84
N SER A 17 -50.14 2.51 -8.06
CA SER A 17 -49.14 2.55 -7.00
C SER A 17 -47.75 2.73 -7.62
N LEU A 18 -47.23 3.95 -7.58
CA LEU A 18 -45.86 4.26 -7.98
C LEU A 18 -44.91 3.64 -6.95
N ALA A 19 -44.35 2.47 -7.26
CA ALA A 19 -43.27 1.89 -6.48
C ALA A 19 -42.03 2.78 -6.66
N ILE A 20 -41.75 3.63 -5.67
CA ILE A 20 -40.46 4.30 -5.56
C ILE A 20 -39.45 3.20 -5.23
N THR A 21 -38.76 2.70 -6.26
CA THR A 21 -37.52 1.96 -6.04
C THR A 21 -36.55 2.94 -5.44
N GLN A 22 -36.39 2.90 -4.10
CA GLN A 22 -35.26 3.52 -3.46
C GLN A 22 -34.03 2.78 -3.99
N ASP A 23 -33.42 3.35 -5.02
CA ASP A 23 -32.08 3.00 -5.42
C ASP A 23 -31.22 3.37 -4.21
N THR A 24 -30.94 2.40 -3.35
CA THR A 24 -29.95 2.56 -2.30
C THR A 24 -28.62 2.66 -3.01
N ALA A 25 -28.29 3.85 -3.49
CA ALA A 25 -26.90 4.20 -3.75
C ALA A 25 -26.16 3.79 -2.48
N ALA A 26 -25.35 2.73 -2.59
CA ALA A 26 -24.61 2.19 -1.46
C ALA A 26 -23.97 3.38 -0.75
N GLN A 27 -24.40 3.63 0.48
CA GLN A 27 -23.90 4.77 1.24
C GLN A 27 -22.38 4.65 1.24
N ALA A 28 -21.69 5.65 0.67
CA ALA A 28 -20.24 5.60 0.55
C ALA A 28 -19.65 5.36 1.94
N ASN A 29 -19.06 4.18 2.14
CA ASN A 29 -18.44 3.83 3.41
C ASN A 29 -17.13 4.62 3.49
N PRO A 30 -16.95 5.54 4.46
CA PRO A 30 -15.73 6.32 4.57
C PRO A 30 -14.47 5.43 4.67
N ALA A 31 -14.60 4.21 5.21
CA ALA A 31 -13.52 3.23 5.23
C ALA A 31 -13.05 2.84 3.82
N HIS A 32 -13.97 2.73 2.85
CA HIS A 32 -13.65 2.32 1.46
C HIS A 32 -12.77 3.35 0.76
N ASN A 33 -12.94 4.65 1.04
CA ASN A 33 -12.04 5.68 0.48
C ASN A 33 -10.61 5.50 0.99
N HIS A 34 -10.45 5.22 2.27
CA HIS A 34 -9.14 4.99 2.86
C HIS A 34 -8.51 3.67 2.38
N ILE A 35 -9.30 2.60 2.22
CA ILE A 35 -8.85 1.35 1.61
C ILE A 35 -8.40 1.59 0.15
N GLY A 36 -9.17 2.36 -0.62
CA GLY A 36 -8.83 2.71 -2.01
C GLY A 36 -7.54 3.52 -2.12
N HIS A 37 -7.25 4.41 -1.17
CA HIS A 37 -5.96 5.11 -1.11
C HIS A 37 -4.77 4.16 -0.91
N VAL A 38 -4.96 3.09 -0.13
CA VAL A 38 -3.92 2.08 0.08
C VAL A 38 -3.77 1.19 -1.16
N ALA A 39 -4.89 0.72 -1.71
CA ALA A 39 -4.93 -0.34 -2.71
C ALA A 39 -4.85 0.13 -4.16
N ASP A 40 -5.56 1.20 -4.50
CA ASP A 40 -5.94 1.44 -5.90
C ASP A 40 -5.34 2.74 -6.45
N GLY A 41 -5.25 3.79 -5.62
CA GLY A 41 -4.68 5.05 -6.07
C GLY A 41 -4.55 6.10 -4.99
N PHE A 42 -3.43 6.83 -4.98
CA PHE A 42 -3.22 7.95 -4.08
C PHE A 42 -2.65 9.16 -4.81
N ARG A 43 -3.11 10.36 -4.43
CA ARG A 43 -2.61 11.57 -5.06
C ARG A 43 -1.16 11.81 -4.64
N GLY A 44 -0.27 11.85 -5.62
CA GLY A 44 1.15 12.14 -5.43
C GLY A 44 2.03 10.90 -5.50
N THR A 45 1.46 9.69 -5.53
CA THR A 45 2.24 8.51 -5.94
C THR A 45 2.56 8.58 -7.44
N PRO A 46 3.71 8.05 -7.86
CA PRO A 46 4.04 7.88 -9.26
C PRO A 46 2.97 7.07 -10.00
N ASP A 47 2.61 7.50 -11.21
CA ASP A 47 1.56 6.91 -12.05
C ASP A 47 0.15 6.82 -11.40
N GLY A 48 -0.04 7.46 -10.23
CA GLY A 48 -1.31 7.47 -9.50
C GLY A 48 -1.68 6.14 -8.86
N VAL A 49 -0.71 5.23 -8.64
CA VAL A 49 -0.95 3.91 -8.03
C VAL A 49 -1.29 4.00 -6.53
N GLY A 50 -1.78 2.90 -5.95
CA GLY A 50 -2.00 2.81 -4.50
C GLY A 50 -0.72 3.00 -3.69
N LEU A 51 -0.85 3.44 -2.43
CA LEU A 51 0.29 3.63 -1.53
C LEU A 51 1.10 2.35 -1.34
N LEU A 52 0.44 1.18 -1.28
CA LEU A 52 1.11 -0.09 -1.08
C LEU A 52 1.95 -0.49 -2.30
N ASP A 53 1.40 -0.34 -3.50
CA ASP A 53 2.10 -0.66 -4.75
C ASP A 53 3.31 0.26 -4.94
N ALA A 54 3.18 1.55 -4.62
CA ALA A 54 4.30 2.49 -4.61
C ALA A 54 5.40 2.06 -3.63
N ALA A 55 5.03 1.67 -2.40
CA ALA A 55 5.99 1.20 -1.41
C ALA A 55 6.73 -0.08 -1.86
N ILE A 56 6.02 -1.04 -2.46
CA ILE A 56 6.58 -2.30 -2.93
C ILE A 56 7.55 -2.07 -4.10
N ALA A 57 7.19 -1.20 -5.05
CA ALA A 57 8.05 -0.88 -6.18
C ALA A 57 9.38 -0.28 -5.71
N GLU A 58 9.34 0.71 -4.81
CA GLU A 58 10.53 1.34 -4.25
C GLU A 58 11.35 0.37 -3.37
N ALA A 59 10.69 -0.48 -2.58
CA ALA A 59 11.36 -1.48 -1.76
C ALA A 59 12.13 -2.50 -2.62
N GLY A 60 11.56 -2.91 -3.76
CA GLY A 60 12.22 -3.77 -4.73
C GLY A 60 13.51 -3.15 -5.29
N VAL A 61 13.49 -1.84 -5.57
CA VAL A 61 14.67 -1.10 -6.05
C VAL A 61 15.74 -1.00 -4.95
N ALA A 62 15.35 -0.64 -3.73
CA ALA A 62 16.26 -0.58 -2.59
C ALA A 62 16.92 -1.94 -2.33
N ALA A 63 16.14 -3.03 -2.28
CA ALA A 63 16.65 -4.38 -2.09
C ALA A 63 17.60 -4.82 -3.21
N GLN A 64 17.25 -4.51 -4.47
CA GLN A 64 18.09 -4.84 -5.63
C GLN A 64 19.46 -4.15 -5.55
N HIS A 65 19.49 -2.85 -5.24
CA HIS A 65 20.74 -2.11 -5.17
C HIS A 65 21.58 -2.46 -3.93
N ALA A 66 20.95 -2.75 -2.80
CA ALA A 66 21.66 -3.31 -1.64
C ALA A 66 22.31 -4.66 -2.00
N GLY A 67 21.58 -5.53 -2.72
CA GLY A 67 22.10 -6.79 -3.22
C GLY A 67 23.23 -6.63 -4.25
N PHE A 68 23.19 -5.62 -5.11
CA PHE A 68 24.27 -5.33 -6.05
C PHE A 68 25.54 -4.85 -5.34
N ALA A 69 25.40 -4.00 -4.32
CA ALA A 69 26.52 -3.55 -3.49
C ALA A 69 27.24 -4.73 -2.83
N ALA A 70 26.49 -5.75 -2.39
CA ALA A 70 27.03 -6.91 -1.68
C ALA A 70 27.81 -7.90 -2.57
N ARG A 71 27.73 -7.79 -3.91
CA ARG A 71 28.35 -8.76 -4.83
C ARG A 71 29.87 -8.64 -4.92
N ASP A 72 30.41 -7.44 -4.72
CA ASP A 72 31.84 -7.18 -4.75
C ASP A 72 32.28 -6.46 -3.47
N PRO A 73 32.56 -7.21 -2.39
CA PRO A 73 32.95 -6.65 -1.10
C PRO A 73 34.33 -5.94 -1.13
N SER A 74 35.04 -5.96 -2.25
CA SER A 74 36.34 -5.30 -2.41
C SER A 74 36.26 -3.91 -3.06
N ASN A 75 35.11 -3.54 -3.61
CA ASN A 75 34.92 -2.33 -4.41
C ASN A 75 34.11 -1.27 -3.66
N LEU A 76 34.81 -0.46 -2.85
CA LEU A 76 34.19 0.60 -2.04
C LEU A 76 33.40 1.61 -2.90
N ASP A 77 33.94 2.04 -4.04
CA ASP A 77 33.25 2.98 -4.93
C ASP A 77 31.95 2.39 -5.48
N GLY A 78 31.96 1.08 -5.78
CA GLY A 78 30.77 0.31 -6.13
C GLY A 78 29.71 0.33 -5.05
N MET A 79 30.11 0.04 -3.80
CA MET A 79 29.20 0.07 -2.65
C MET A 79 28.59 1.46 -2.46
N LYS A 80 29.41 2.52 -2.44
CA LYS A 80 28.95 3.90 -2.22
C LYS A 80 28.00 4.37 -3.31
N ARG A 81 28.27 4.03 -4.58
CA ARG A 81 27.36 4.33 -5.69
C ARG A 81 25.99 3.71 -5.45
N HIS A 82 25.95 2.43 -5.08
CA HIS A 82 24.70 1.76 -4.79
C HIS A 82 23.99 2.31 -3.56
N MET A 83 24.70 2.85 -2.56
CA MET A 83 24.06 3.51 -1.41
C MET A 83 23.28 4.76 -1.83
N GLY A 84 23.76 5.52 -2.81
CA GLY A 84 22.98 6.63 -3.38
C GLY A 84 21.64 6.18 -3.94
N HIS A 85 21.61 5.03 -4.65
CA HIS A 85 20.39 4.47 -5.20
C HIS A 85 19.46 3.92 -4.10
N VAL A 86 20.02 3.23 -3.11
CA VAL A 86 19.27 2.73 -1.95
C VAL A 86 18.62 3.89 -1.20
N LEU A 87 19.38 4.95 -0.91
CA LEU A 87 18.87 6.14 -0.22
C LEU A 87 17.74 6.80 -1.00
N HIS A 88 17.88 7.00 -2.31
CA HIS A 88 16.81 7.55 -3.15
C HIS A 88 15.53 6.71 -3.07
N ALA A 89 15.63 5.39 -3.22
CA ALA A 89 14.48 4.50 -3.18
C ALA A 89 13.84 4.41 -1.77
N LEU A 90 14.62 4.53 -0.70
CA LEU A 90 14.08 4.52 0.68
C LEU A 90 13.44 5.85 1.06
N ASN A 91 14.15 6.95 0.80
CA ASN A 91 13.75 8.33 1.07
C ASN A 91 14.43 9.32 0.09
N PRO A 92 13.71 9.80 -0.92
CA PRO A 92 14.22 10.79 -1.89
C PRO A 92 14.71 12.11 -1.28
N GLU A 93 14.35 12.44 -0.04
CA GLU A 93 14.89 13.61 0.67
C GLU A 93 16.38 13.45 1.03
N GLU A 94 16.87 12.22 1.15
CA GLU A 94 18.29 11.93 1.41
C GLU A 94 19.14 12.07 0.14
N VAL A 95 18.60 11.61 -0.99
CA VAL A 95 19.21 11.67 -2.31
C VAL A 95 18.12 11.92 -3.35
N GLU A 96 18.12 13.10 -3.96
CA GLU A 96 17.04 13.58 -4.84
C GLU A 96 16.84 12.72 -6.09
N SER A 97 17.91 12.10 -6.62
CA SER A 97 17.86 11.36 -7.88
C SER A 97 18.49 9.98 -7.79
N GLY A 98 17.83 8.98 -8.35
CA GLY A 98 18.33 7.62 -8.49
C GLY A 98 17.34 6.72 -9.24
N PRO A 99 17.64 5.42 -9.38
CA PRO A 99 16.66 4.42 -9.79
C PRO A 99 15.52 4.34 -8.78
N GLY A 100 14.30 4.14 -9.25
CA GLY A 100 13.08 4.26 -8.44
C GLY A 100 12.10 5.20 -9.11
N ALA A 101 10.93 5.37 -8.50
CA ALA A 101 9.90 6.26 -8.98
C ALA A 101 9.89 7.61 -8.23
N GLY A 102 10.76 7.75 -7.22
CA GLY A 102 10.97 8.97 -6.46
C GLY A 102 9.92 9.23 -5.39
N TYR A 103 9.20 8.20 -4.93
CA TYR A 103 8.23 8.34 -3.83
C TYR A 103 8.83 8.00 -2.47
N GLY A 104 9.66 6.95 -2.43
CA GLY A 104 10.29 6.47 -1.20
C GLY A 104 9.48 5.41 -0.45
N VAL A 105 10.17 4.36 0.02
CA VAL A 105 9.58 3.32 0.89
C VAL A 105 9.01 3.91 2.17
N VAL A 106 9.70 4.86 2.80
CA VAL A 106 9.26 5.46 4.08
C VAL A 106 7.92 6.18 3.91
N ALA A 107 7.78 6.99 2.85
CA ALA A 107 6.54 7.69 2.56
C ALA A 107 5.41 6.73 2.15
N GLY A 108 5.71 5.73 1.31
CA GLY A 108 4.78 4.68 0.90
C GLY A 108 4.21 3.89 2.07
N ALA A 109 5.08 3.19 2.80
CA ALA A 109 4.68 2.34 3.91
C ALA A 109 4.06 3.16 5.08
N GLY A 110 4.58 4.34 5.38
CA GLY A 110 3.98 5.24 6.37
C GLY A 110 2.57 5.69 5.96
N GLY A 111 2.36 5.96 4.68
CA GLY A 111 1.05 6.25 4.11
C GLY A 111 0.09 5.07 4.23
N VAL A 112 0.54 3.85 3.92
CA VAL A 112 -0.24 2.61 4.08
C VAL A 112 -0.74 2.46 5.51
N ALA A 113 0.16 2.54 6.51
CA ALA A 113 -0.20 2.41 7.92
C ALA A 113 -1.23 3.45 8.33
N ARG A 114 -0.98 4.74 7.99
CA ARG A 114 -1.90 5.83 8.31
C ARG A 114 -3.29 5.63 7.72
N HIS A 115 -3.36 5.30 6.43
CA HIS A 115 -4.64 5.20 5.74
C HIS A 115 -5.43 3.97 6.18
N ILE A 116 -4.77 2.84 6.44
CA ILE A 116 -5.51 1.66 6.90
C ILE A 116 -6.04 1.83 8.34
N ASP A 117 -5.31 2.54 9.21
CA ASP A 117 -5.79 2.89 10.56
C ASP A 117 -7.00 3.82 10.51
N LEU A 118 -7.02 4.78 9.58
CA LEU A 118 -8.19 5.63 9.32
C LEU A 118 -9.37 4.81 8.79
N ALA A 119 -9.13 3.82 7.93
CA ALA A 119 -10.19 2.92 7.46
C ALA A 119 -10.82 2.13 8.63
N ALA A 120 -10.00 1.58 9.53
CA ALA A 120 -10.46 0.84 10.71
C ALA A 120 -11.24 1.70 11.70
N SER A 121 -10.89 2.98 11.79
CA SER A 121 -11.50 3.94 12.71
C SER A 121 -12.72 4.65 12.12
N SER A 122 -13.05 4.41 10.86
CA SER A 122 -14.16 5.07 10.16
C SER A 122 -15.51 4.52 10.60
N ASP A 123 -16.53 5.39 10.60
CA ASP A 123 -17.92 4.97 10.78
C ASP A 123 -18.32 3.95 9.71
N GLY A 124 -18.92 2.83 10.13
CA GLY A 124 -19.26 1.75 9.22
C GLY A 124 -18.11 0.81 8.85
N ALA A 125 -16.93 0.94 9.47
CA ALA A 125 -15.88 -0.07 9.35
C ALA A 125 -16.36 -1.42 9.90
N SER A 126 -16.33 -2.45 9.04
CA SER A 126 -16.68 -3.81 9.41
C SER A 126 -15.66 -4.41 10.38
N ASP A 127 -16.01 -5.52 11.03
CA ASP A 127 -15.07 -6.26 11.87
C ASP A 127 -13.89 -6.80 11.05
N ALA A 128 -14.12 -7.17 9.78
CA ALA A 128 -13.06 -7.60 8.87
C ALA A 128 -12.06 -6.47 8.58
N VAL A 129 -12.55 -5.24 8.34
CA VAL A 129 -11.68 -4.06 8.18
C VAL A 129 -10.86 -3.86 9.45
N LYS A 130 -11.49 -3.84 10.63
CA LYS A 130 -10.80 -3.60 11.91
C LYS A 130 -9.74 -4.65 12.21
N THR A 131 -10.05 -5.93 12.01
CA THR A 131 -9.12 -7.03 12.26
C THR A 131 -7.92 -6.97 11.32
N HIS A 132 -8.14 -6.88 10.01
CA HIS A 132 -7.04 -6.97 9.05
C HIS A 132 -6.27 -5.66 8.90
N ALA A 133 -6.89 -4.51 9.16
CA ALA A 133 -6.19 -3.23 9.17
C ALA A 133 -5.05 -3.19 10.18
N ASN A 134 -5.24 -3.78 11.37
CA ASN A 134 -4.18 -3.91 12.37
C ASN A 134 -2.95 -4.64 11.78
N HIS A 135 -3.17 -5.73 11.05
CA HIS A 135 -2.07 -6.50 10.46
C HIS A 135 -1.36 -5.74 9.34
N VAL A 136 -2.13 -5.06 8.47
CA VAL A 136 -1.58 -4.19 7.42
C VAL A 136 -0.75 -3.06 8.02
N SER A 137 -1.28 -2.39 9.06
CA SER A 137 -0.62 -1.27 9.73
C SER A 137 0.68 -1.72 10.39
N THR A 138 0.67 -2.82 11.14
CA THR A 138 1.88 -3.37 11.76
C THR A 138 2.94 -3.75 10.73
N ALA A 139 2.59 -4.46 9.67
CA ALA A 139 3.54 -4.85 8.63
C ALA A 139 4.15 -3.62 7.91
N ALA A 140 3.34 -2.59 7.67
CA ALA A 140 3.81 -1.35 7.07
C ALA A 140 4.73 -0.57 8.03
N GLN A 141 4.40 -0.49 9.32
CA GLN A 141 5.24 0.14 10.35
C GLN A 141 6.60 -0.57 10.50
N ASN A 142 6.61 -1.90 10.55
CA ASN A 142 7.84 -2.70 10.53
C ASN A 142 8.72 -2.36 9.32
N THR A 143 8.10 -2.16 8.16
CA THR A 143 8.81 -1.78 6.93
C THR A 143 9.41 -0.38 7.05
N VAL A 144 8.71 0.59 7.64
CA VAL A 144 9.24 1.94 7.91
C VAL A 144 10.43 1.88 8.86
N GLU A 145 10.34 1.12 9.94
CA GLU A 145 11.44 0.95 10.90
C GLU A 145 12.68 0.35 10.21
N ARG A 146 12.48 -0.70 9.41
CA ARG A 146 13.55 -1.34 8.67
C ARG A 146 14.17 -0.43 7.59
N ALA A 147 13.34 0.31 6.86
CA ALA A 147 13.80 1.31 5.90
C ALA A 147 14.65 2.40 6.59
N THR A 148 14.25 2.83 7.79
CA THR A 148 15.02 3.79 8.59
C THR A 148 16.38 3.22 9.02
N GLN A 149 16.43 1.96 9.45
CA GLN A 149 17.70 1.27 9.76
C GLN A 149 18.60 1.18 8.52
N MET A 150 18.02 0.89 7.36
CA MET A 150 18.77 0.85 6.10
C MET A 150 19.32 2.22 5.70
N ILE A 151 18.58 3.31 5.91
CA ILE A 151 19.05 4.68 5.64
C ILE A 151 20.31 4.98 6.46
N GLU A 152 20.28 4.72 7.77
CA GLU A 152 21.42 4.97 8.65
C GLU A 152 22.64 4.11 8.29
N LEU A 153 22.40 2.85 7.92
CA LEU A 153 23.45 1.94 7.48
C LEU A 153 24.05 2.36 6.13
N ALA A 154 23.21 2.79 5.18
CA ALA A 154 23.64 3.29 3.88
C ALA A 154 24.49 4.55 4.00
N LYS A 155 24.12 5.49 4.90
CA LYS A 155 24.94 6.66 5.23
C LYS A 155 26.29 6.25 5.81
N SER A 156 26.30 5.30 6.75
CA SER A 156 27.54 4.77 7.34
C SER A 156 28.46 4.13 6.27
N ILE A 157 27.90 3.46 5.27
CA ILE A 157 28.65 2.91 4.13
C ILE A 157 29.18 4.03 3.22
N GLN A 158 28.42 5.12 3.01
CA GLN A 158 28.91 6.29 2.27
C GLN A 158 30.11 6.95 2.96
N ASP A 159 30.15 6.95 4.28
CA ASP A 159 31.24 7.53 5.07
C ASP A 159 32.46 6.61 5.22
N ALA A 160 32.32 5.31 4.93
CA ALA A 160 33.41 4.34 5.07
C ALA A 160 34.65 4.73 4.25
N THR A 161 35.84 4.53 4.81
CA THR A 161 37.11 4.89 4.15
C THR A 161 37.82 3.71 3.49
N SER A 162 37.36 2.49 3.74
CA SER A 162 37.87 1.27 3.15
C SER A 162 36.75 0.28 2.80
N ALA A 163 37.00 -0.57 1.80
CA ALA A 163 36.05 -1.63 1.43
C ALA A 163 35.85 -2.66 2.56
N SER A 164 36.91 -2.94 3.33
CA SER A 164 36.84 -3.86 4.48
C SER A 164 35.90 -3.35 5.58
N ASP A 165 35.87 -2.04 5.82
CA ASP A 165 34.96 -1.45 6.82
C ASP A 165 33.50 -1.55 6.35
N ALA A 166 33.27 -1.37 5.04
CA ALA A 166 31.94 -1.35 4.45
C ALA A 166 31.34 -2.74 4.18
N ALA A 167 32.16 -3.77 3.94
CA ALA A 167 31.71 -5.07 3.46
C ALA A 167 30.66 -5.75 4.38
N GLY A 168 30.88 -5.69 5.70
CA GLY A 168 29.93 -6.22 6.68
C GLY A 168 28.61 -5.44 6.70
N MET A 169 28.70 -4.11 6.66
CA MET A 169 27.53 -3.22 6.64
C MET A 169 26.68 -3.45 5.39
N VAL A 170 27.31 -3.57 4.22
CA VAL A 170 26.60 -3.83 2.97
C VAL A 170 25.89 -5.19 2.98
N SER A 171 26.50 -6.22 3.59
CA SER A 171 25.86 -7.53 3.73
C SER A 171 24.61 -7.46 4.60
N GLN A 172 24.69 -6.74 5.73
CA GLN A 172 23.54 -6.49 6.61
C GLN A 172 22.46 -5.65 5.90
N LEU A 173 22.85 -4.65 5.12
CA LEU A 173 21.92 -3.84 4.33
C LEU A 173 21.15 -4.67 3.31
N ALA A 174 21.82 -5.61 2.63
CA ALA A 174 21.19 -6.52 1.68
C ALA A 174 20.16 -7.44 2.34
N GLU A 175 20.44 -7.92 3.56
CA GLU A 175 19.49 -8.70 4.36
C GLU A 175 18.26 -7.86 4.74
N LEU A 176 18.46 -6.65 5.27
CA LEU A 176 17.36 -5.73 5.59
C LEU A 176 16.53 -5.39 4.35
N GLY A 177 17.18 -5.20 3.19
CA GLY A 177 16.51 -4.94 1.92
C GLY A 177 15.55 -6.06 1.53
N ALA A 178 15.98 -7.32 1.62
CA ALA A 178 15.11 -8.47 1.34
C ALA A 178 13.92 -8.57 2.32
N GLN A 179 14.12 -8.15 3.56
CA GLN A 179 13.07 -8.16 4.58
C GLN A 179 12.06 -7.01 4.42
N LEU A 180 12.28 -5.98 3.59
CA LEU A 180 11.29 -4.92 3.37
C LEU A 180 9.94 -5.47 2.86
N THR A 181 9.99 -6.43 1.94
CA THR A 181 8.77 -7.09 1.43
C THR A 181 8.43 -8.33 2.23
N ALA A 182 9.39 -9.24 2.42
CA ALA A 182 9.15 -10.54 3.05
C ALA A 182 8.86 -10.46 4.56
N GLY A 183 9.42 -9.47 5.26
CA GLY A 183 9.48 -9.45 6.72
C GLY A 183 10.73 -10.14 7.28
N ALA A 184 10.95 -10.00 8.59
CA ALA A 184 12.10 -10.58 9.29
C ALA A 184 11.85 -12.00 9.83
N GLY A 185 10.60 -12.48 9.79
CA GLY A 185 10.25 -13.79 10.30
C GLY A 185 8.86 -14.24 9.89
N SER A 186 8.23 -15.06 10.73
CA SER A 186 6.99 -15.75 10.37
C SER A 186 5.75 -15.04 10.91
N GLY A 187 4.69 -15.01 10.13
CA GLY A 187 3.45 -14.34 10.51
C GLY A 187 3.46 -12.85 10.17
N TRP A 188 2.34 -12.19 10.42
CA TRP A 188 2.14 -10.79 10.03
C TRP A 188 2.83 -9.81 11.00
N GLN A 189 3.04 -10.21 12.25
CA GLN A 189 3.67 -9.36 13.28
C GLN A 189 5.12 -9.01 12.94
N GLU A 190 5.82 -9.91 12.24
CA GLU A 190 7.19 -9.72 11.76
C GLU A 190 7.23 -9.51 10.24
N GLY A 191 6.06 -9.45 9.60
CA GLY A 191 5.89 -9.35 8.15
C GLY A 191 6.30 -7.99 7.59
N GLY A 192 6.60 -7.97 6.30
CA GLY A 192 6.80 -6.76 5.50
C GLY A 192 5.62 -6.48 4.57
N LEU A 193 5.89 -5.77 3.47
CA LEU A 193 4.84 -5.34 2.53
C LEU A 193 4.05 -6.49 1.89
N ASP A 194 4.59 -7.71 1.79
CA ASP A 194 3.85 -8.87 1.27
C ASP A 194 2.72 -9.30 2.22
N ALA A 195 2.96 -9.19 3.54
CA ALA A 195 1.93 -9.42 4.54
C ALA A 195 0.85 -8.32 4.49
N ALA A 196 1.26 -7.07 4.29
CA ALA A 196 0.34 -5.95 4.08
C ALA A 196 -0.54 -6.18 2.84
N GLN A 197 0.03 -6.62 1.71
CA GLN A 197 -0.72 -6.95 0.49
C GLN A 197 -1.72 -8.09 0.73
N THR A 198 -1.28 -9.14 1.41
CA THR A 198 -2.13 -10.30 1.71
C THR A 198 -3.36 -9.89 2.53
N HIS A 199 -3.15 -9.10 3.58
CA HIS A 199 -4.24 -8.67 4.46
C HIS A 199 -5.11 -7.58 3.84
N LEU A 200 -4.54 -6.69 3.01
CA LEU A 200 -5.33 -5.74 2.22
C LEU A 200 -6.27 -6.47 1.25
N GLY A 201 -5.79 -7.54 0.60
CA GLY A 201 -6.64 -8.38 -0.25
C GLY A 201 -7.79 -9.06 0.53
N LEU A 202 -7.57 -9.43 1.79
CA LEU A 202 -8.64 -9.95 2.65
C LEU A 202 -9.68 -8.87 2.97
N ILE A 203 -9.24 -7.63 3.24
CA ILE A 203 -10.14 -6.48 3.43
C ILE A 203 -10.98 -6.25 2.18
N LYS A 204 -10.36 -6.13 0.99
CA LYS A 204 -11.09 -5.86 -0.25
C LYS A 204 -12.13 -6.93 -0.56
N ARG A 205 -11.80 -8.21 -0.34
CA ARG A 205 -12.76 -9.32 -0.50
C ARG A 205 -13.92 -9.26 0.49
N ALA A 206 -13.65 -8.96 1.76
CA ALA A 206 -14.69 -8.87 2.78
C ALA A 206 -15.65 -7.69 2.54
N GLU A 207 -15.13 -6.59 1.98
CA GLU A 207 -15.89 -5.37 1.69
C GLU A 207 -16.53 -5.36 0.28
N GLY A 208 -16.29 -6.39 -0.54
CA GLY A 208 -16.81 -6.46 -1.90
C GLY A 208 -16.14 -5.49 -2.89
N LEU A 209 -14.92 -5.05 -2.61
CA LEU A 209 -14.15 -4.07 -3.40
C LEU A 209 -13.30 -4.67 -4.52
N GLY A 210 -13.47 -5.96 -4.82
CA GLY A 210 -12.67 -6.68 -5.83
C GLY A 210 -11.32 -7.17 -5.29
N ASN A 211 -10.50 -7.76 -6.17
CA ASN A 211 -9.09 -8.06 -5.89
C ASN A 211 -8.24 -6.95 -6.49
#